data_AF-A0A7C4N8Y6-F1
#
_entry.id   AF-A0A7C4N8Y6-F1
#
_cell.length_a   1.000
_cell.length_b   1.000
_cell.length_c   1.000
_cell.angle_alpha   90.00
_cell.angle_beta   90.00
_cell.angle_gamma   90.00
#
_symmetry.space_group_name_H-M   'P 1'
#
loop_
_entity.id
_entity.type
_entity.pdbx_description
1 polymer ?
#
loop_
_entity_poly.entity_id
_entity_poly.type
_entity_poly.pdbx_seq_one_letter_code
_entity_poly.pdbx_strand_id
1 'polypeptide(L)'
;MQPFVEVLIADTGIGIDRNDQQLIFEKFYRVGAVDLHSTGATKFKGAGPGLGLPIARGVIQAHGGKIWVESPGHDEERLPGSVFHVLLPAAHASSPAANGERDRSAA
;
A
#
# COMPACT_ATOMS: atom_id res chain seq x y z
N MET A 1 20.72 -3.19 16.70
CA MET A 1 19.59 -3.60 15.85
C MET A 1 18.89 -2.34 15.36
N GLN A 2 18.55 -2.26 14.08
CA GLN A 2 17.78 -1.12 13.56
C GLN A 2 16.29 -1.31 13.92
N PRO A 3 15.60 -0.30 14.48
CA PRO A 3 14.16 -0.37 14.74
C PRO A 3 13.36 -0.29 13.44
N PHE A 4 12.15 -0.84 13.44
CA PHE A 4 11.21 -0.81 12.32
C PHE A 4 9.83 -0.32 12.77
N VAL A 5 9.07 0.25 11.84
CA VAL A 5 7.64 0.56 11.98
C VAL A 5 6.86 -0.32 11.01
N GLU A 6 5.82 -0.98 11.51
CA GLU A 6 4.86 -1.70 10.67
C GLU A 6 3.53 -0.94 10.63
N VAL A 7 3.00 -0.78 9.42
CA VAL A 7 1.69 -0.19 9.16
C VAL A 7 0.82 -1.25 8.49
N LEU A 8 -0.35 -1.52 9.08
CA LEU A 8 -1.32 -2.46 8.56
C LEU A 8 -2.53 -1.69 8.02
N ILE A 9 -2.94 -1.99 6.80
CA ILE A 9 -4.12 -1.44 6.15
C ILE A 9 -5.09 -2.60 5.93
N ALA A 10 -6.12 -2.69 6.77
CA ALA A 10 -7.17 -3.68 6.65
C ALA A 10 -8.38 -3.11 5.90
N ASP A 11 -8.88 -3.85 4.92
CA ASP A 11 -10.11 -3.55 4.20
C ASP A 11 -11.16 -4.66 4.41
N THR A 12 -12.37 -4.42 3.89
CA THR A 12 -13.53 -5.33 3.95
C THR A 12 -14.07 -5.59 2.54
N GLY A 13 -13.19 -5.62 1.54
CA GLY A 13 -13.52 -5.90 0.16
C GLY A 13 -13.67 -7.40 -0.15
N ILE A 14 -13.73 -7.71 -1.44
CA ILE A 14 -13.92 -9.06 -1.97
C ILE A 14 -12.76 -10.03 -1.69
N GLY A 15 -11.64 -9.54 -1.13
CA GLY A 15 -10.44 -10.33 -0.92
C GLY A 15 -9.64 -10.62 -2.20
N ILE A 16 -8.50 -11.28 -2.01
CA ILE A 16 -7.52 -11.61 -3.04
C ILE A 16 -7.14 -13.08 -2.96
N ASP A 17 -7.23 -13.78 -4.10
CA ASP A 17 -6.82 -15.17 -4.22
C ASP A 17 -5.32 -15.35 -4.01
N ARG A 18 -4.94 -16.48 -3.41
CA ARG A 18 -3.55 -16.76 -3.04
C ARG A 18 -2.57 -16.65 -4.21
N ASN A 19 -2.99 -17.05 -5.41
CA ASN A 19 -2.15 -17.00 -6.61
C ASN A 19 -1.88 -15.55 -7.08
N ASP A 20 -2.76 -14.62 -6.69
CA ASP A 20 -2.72 -13.25 -7.17
C ASP A 20 -2.03 -12.31 -6.16
N GLN A 21 -1.91 -12.70 -4.90
CA GLN A 21 -1.33 -11.88 -3.82
C GLN A 21 0.08 -11.35 -4.13
N GLN A 22 0.89 -12.11 -4.88
CA GLN A 22 2.20 -11.62 -5.35
C GLN A 22 2.09 -10.80 -6.64
N LEU A 23 1.18 -11.19 -7.53
CA LEU A 23 1.04 -10.63 -8.87
C LEU A 23 0.44 -9.21 -8.85
N ILE A 24 -0.40 -8.87 -7.88
CA ILE A 24 -0.98 -7.52 -7.73
C ILE A 24 0.07 -6.40 -7.58
N PHE A 25 1.32 -6.74 -7.27
CA PHE A 25 2.42 -5.79 -7.20
C PHE A 25 3.18 -5.62 -8.53
N GLU A 26 2.80 -6.37 -9.57
CA GLU A 26 3.35 -6.23 -10.93
C GLU A 26 2.64 -5.15 -11.73
N LYS A 27 3.41 -4.42 -12.54
CA LYS A 27 2.86 -3.32 -13.35
C LYS A 27 1.83 -3.87 -14.33
N PHE A 28 0.68 -3.19 -14.42
CA PHE A 28 -0.41 -3.52 -15.32
C PHE A 28 -1.12 -4.84 -15.03
N TYR A 29 -0.72 -5.57 -13.97
CA TYR A 29 -1.43 -6.77 -13.57
C TYR A 29 -2.81 -6.40 -12.99
N ARG A 30 -3.82 -7.20 -13.34
CA ARG A 30 -5.19 -7.07 -12.88
C ARG A 30 -5.72 -8.47 -12.57
N VAL A 31 -6.37 -8.60 -11.42
CA VAL A 31 -7.07 -9.83 -11.03
C VAL A 31 -8.35 -9.94 -11.86
N GLY A 32 -8.59 -11.12 -12.42
CA GLY A 32 -9.77 -11.43 -13.24
C GLY A 32 -9.57 -11.24 -14.75
N ALA A 33 -10.32 -12.03 -15.54
CA ALA A 33 -10.40 -11.87 -16.98
C ALA A 33 -10.99 -10.49 -17.30
N VAL A 34 -10.34 -9.77 -18.22
CA VAL A 34 -10.66 -8.40 -18.66
C VAL A 34 -12.11 -8.24 -19.17
N ASP A 35 -12.84 -9.35 -19.36
CA ASP A 35 -14.12 -9.39 -20.07
C ASP A 35 -15.36 -9.68 -19.20
N LEU A 36 -15.24 -9.97 -17.89
CA LEU A 36 -16.40 -10.42 -17.08
C LEU A 36 -16.92 -9.46 -15.99
N HIS A 37 -16.25 -8.36 -15.68
CA HIS A 37 -16.82 -7.34 -14.77
C HIS A 37 -17.73 -6.34 -15.49
N SER A 38 -18.74 -6.86 -16.19
CA SER A 38 -19.96 -6.12 -16.55
C SER A 38 -21.18 -6.76 -15.88
N THR A 39 -21.12 -6.97 -14.56
CA THR A 39 -22.33 -7.14 -13.74
C THR A 39 -22.70 -5.78 -13.16
N GLY A 40 -23.94 -5.37 -13.41
CA GLY A 40 -24.41 -4.00 -13.22
C GLY A 40 -24.65 -3.57 -11.77
N ALA A 41 -24.97 -2.27 -11.66
CA ALA A 41 -25.50 -1.50 -10.53
C ALA A 41 -24.54 -0.66 -9.66
N THR A 42 -23.22 -0.81 -9.76
CA THR A 42 -22.29 0.27 -9.38
C THR A 42 -21.13 0.29 -10.37
N LYS A 43 -21.12 1.29 -11.25
CA LYS A 43 -19.95 1.57 -12.08
C LYS A 43 -18.79 1.99 -11.16
N PHE A 44 -18.02 1.04 -10.64
CA PHE A 44 -16.59 1.26 -10.41
C PHE A 44 -15.93 1.43 -11.78
N LYS A 45 -16.20 2.58 -12.42
CA LYS A 45 -15.61 3.07 -13.66
C LYS A 45 -14.10 3.39 -13.51
N GLY A 46 -13.45 2.86 -12.47
CA GLY A 46 -12.20 3.36 -11.92
C GLY A 46 -11.22 2.26 -11.52
N ALA A 47 -11.26 1.10 -12.18
CA ALA A 47 -10.09 0.24 -12.15
C ALA A 47 -8.95 0.99 -12.87
N GLY A 48 -8.11 1.66 -12.08
CA GLY A 48 -6.93 2.36 -12.58
C GLY A 48 -6.01 1.39 -13.34
N PRO A 49 -4.92 1.89 -13.95
CA PRO A 49 -4.06 1.11 -14.84
C PRO A 49 -3.29 -0.05 -14.18
N GLY A 50 -3.61 -0.45 -12.95
CA GLY A 50 -2.84 -1.46 -12.20
C GLY A 50 -1.45 -0.94 -11.82
N LEU A 51 -1.33 0.35 -11.50
CA LEU A 51 -0.04 0.99 -11.18
C LEU A 51 0.11 1.37 -9.69
N GLY A 52 -0.98 1.44 -8.93
CA GLY A 52 -0.93 1.88 -7.52
C GLY A 52 -0.02 1.03 -6.63
N LEU A 53 -0.29 -0.28 -6.56
CA LEU A 53 0.50 -1.22 -5.77
C LEU A 53 1.95 -1.38 -6.27
N PRO A 54 2.22 -1.45 -7.59
CA PRO A 54 3.59 -1.41 -8.11
C PRO A 54 4.37 -0.15 -7.70
N ILE A 55 3.74 1.03 -7.75
CA ILE A 55 4.36 2.29 -7.30
C ILE A 55 4.63 2.23 -5.79
N ALA A 56 3.64 1.82 -5.00
CA ALA A 56 3.79 1.69 -3.55
C ALA A 56 4.96 0.74 -3.20
N ARG A 57 5.04 -0.43 -3.85
CA ARG A 57 6.16 -1.37 -3.70
C ARG A 57 7.50 -0.71 -4.02
N GLY A 58 7.59 0.02 -5.13
CA GLY A 58 8.81 0.74 -5.50
C GLY A 58 9.23 1.79 -4.46
N VAL A 59 8.29 2.60 -3.98
CA VAL A 59 8.56 3.62 -2.94
C VAL A 59 9.02 2.96 -1.65
N ILE A 60 8.32 1.94 -1.18
CA ILE A 60 8.64 1.25 0.08
C ILE A 60 10.01 0.57 -0.01
N GLN A 61 10.30 -0.13 -1.11
CA GLN A 61 11.60 -0.75 -1.33
C GLN A 61 12.74 0.27 -1.42
N ALA A 62 12.51 1.43 -2.06
CA ALA A 62 13.49 2.52 -2.12
C ALA A 62 13.86 3.07 -0.73
N HIS A 63 12.94 2.95 0.25
CA HIS A 63 13.18 3.31 1.66
C HIS A 63 13.73 2.13 2.49
N GLY A 64 14.13 1.02 1.86
CA GLY A 64 14.63 -0.17 2.55
C GLY A 64 13.54 -0.99 3.27
N GLY A 65 12.28 -0.75 2.92
CA GLY A 65 11.13 -1.43 3.50
C GLY A 65 10.66 -2.66 2.72
N LYS A 66 9.55 -3.23 3.19
CA LYS A 66 8.84 -4.36 2.58
C LYS A 66 7.34 -4.08 2.54
N ILE A 67 6.69 -4.58 1.50
CA ILE A 67 5.22 -4.60 1.39
C ILE A 67 4.77 -6.01 1.00
N TRP A 68 3.69 -6.47 1.62
CA TRP A 68 2.99 -7.71 1.26
C TRP A 68 1.51 -7.59 1.60
N VAL A 69 0.74 -8.59 1.21
CA VAL A 69 -0.69 -8.68 1.52
C VAL A 69 -0.98 -10.05 2.12
N GLU A 70 -1.92 -10.10 3.05
CA GLU A 70 -2.56 -11.30 3.53
C GLU A 70 -4.05 -11.22 3.24
N SER A 71 -4.61 -12.28 2.68
CA SER A 71 -6.04 -12.37 2.35
C SER A 71 -6.52 -13.81 2.50
N PRO A 72 -7.69 -14.06 3.13
CA PRO A 72 -8.27 -15.39 3.23
C PRO A 72 -8.60 -16.04 1.87
N GLY A 73 -8.86 -15.24 0.84
CA GLY A 73 -9.24 -15.68 -0.50
C GLY A 73 -10.24 -14.71 -1.14
N HIS A 74 -10.54 -14.89 -2.42
CA HIS A 74 -11.56 -14.10 -3.11
C HIS A 74 -12.97 -14.65 -2.85
N ASP A 75 -13.88 -13.80 -2.39
CA ASP A 75 -15.30 -14.12 -2.16
C ASP A 75 -16.16 -12.83 -2.19
N GLU A 76 -16.96 -12.66 -3.25
CA GLU A 76 -17.81 -11.48 -3.46
C GLU A 76 -19.02 -11.40 -2.51
N GLU A 77 -19.42 -12.52 -1.88
CA GLU A 77 -20.57 -12.56 -0.98
C GLU A 77 -20.15 -12.34 0.48
N ARG A 78 -19.08 -13.01 0.90
CA ARG A 78 -18.60 -12.99 2.29
C ARG A 78 -17.70 -11.80 2.58
N LEU A 79 -17.19 -11.12 1.55
CA LEU A 79 -16.33 -9.94 1.64
C LEU A 79 -15.23 -10.07 2.72
N PRO A 80 -14.36 -11.08 2.59
CA PRO A 80 -13.39 -11.42 3.63
C PRO A 80 -12.32 -10.36 3.85
N GLY A 81 -12.19 -9.39 2.93
CA GLY A 81 -11.22 -8.32 3.01
C GLY A 81 -9.78 -8.76 2.73
N SER A 82 -8.85 -7.83 2.91
CA SER A 82 -7.41 -8.07 2.82
C SER A 82 -6.69 -7.17 3.82
N VAL A 83 -5.48 -7.57 4.21
CA VAL A 83 -4.59 -6.78 5.06
C VAL A 83 -3.29 -6.55 4.32
N PHE A 84 -3.01 -5.30 3.98
CA PHE A 84 -1.73 -4.88 3.40
C PHE A 84 -0.78 -4.46 4.51
N HIS A 85 0.41 -5.04 4.49
CA HIS A 85 1.46 -4.76 5.46
C HIS A 85 2.55 -3.92 4.81
N VAL A 86 2.98 -2.87 5.52
CA VAL A 86 4.11 -2.04 5.13
C VAL A 86 5.09 -1.99 6.29
N LEU A 87 6.29 -2.51 6.08
CA LEU A 87 7.38 -2.49 7.05
C LEU A 87 8.45 -1.50 6.58
N LEU A 88 8.79 -0.51 7.39
CA LEU A 88 9.80 0.50 7.09
C LEU A 88 10.85 0.60 8.20
N PRO A 89 12.13 0.82 7.87
CA PRO A 89 13.13 1.17 8.89
C PRO A 89 12.71 2.44 9.62
N ALA A 90 12.72 2.41 10.95
CA ALA A 90 12.44 3.60 11.74
C ALA A 90 13.65 4.52 11.72
N ALA A 91 13.45 5.80 11.37
CA ALA A 91 14.48 6.80 11.55
C ALA A 91 14.79 6.93 13.04
N HIS A 92 16.07 7.04 13.38
CA HIS A 92 16.43 7.51 14.71
C HIS A 92 15.97 8.97 14.77
N ALA A 93 15.09 9.29 15.71
CA ALA A 93 14.74 10.68 15.97
C ALA A 93 16.03 11.40 16.41
N SER A 94 16.71 12.07 15.48
CA SER A 94 17.67 13.09 15.84
C SER A 94 16.87 14.17 16.55
N SER A 95 17.11 14.30 17.86
CA SER A 95 16.56 15.37 18.70
C SER A 95 16.65 16.70 17.94
N PRO A 96 15.61 17.54 17.91
CA PRO A 96 15.66 18.80 17.18
C PRO A 96 16.77 19.65 17.79
N ALA A 97 17.90 19.76 17.09
CA ALA A 97 18.96 20.68 17.44
C ALA A 97 18.39 22.10 17.34
N ALA A 98 18.45 22.81 18.47
CA ALA A 98 18.14 24.21 18.66
C ALA A 98 18.33 25.05 17.39
N ASN A 99 17.22 25.40 16.73
CA ASN A 99 17.29 26.36 15.64
C ASN A 99 17.47 27.74 16.26
N GLY A 100 18.67 28.28 16.05
CA GLY A 100 19.23 29.42 16.75
C GLY A 100 18.43 30.70 16.56
N GLU A 101 18.27 31.38 17.68
CA GLU A 101 18.03 32.81 17.80
C GLU A 101 19.19 33.61 17.19
N ARG A 102 19.03 34.07 15.95
CA ARG A 102 19.77 35.16 15.26
C ARG A 102 18.83 35.61 14.12
N ASP A 103 18.42 36.85 13.92
CA ASP A 103 18.95 38.15 14.31
C ASP A 103 17.80 39.16 14.12
N ARG A 104 17.35 39.83 15.20
CA ARG A 104 16.51 41.03 15.11
C ARG A 104 17.44 42.23 15.27
N SER A 105 18.15 42.61 14.21
CA SER A 105 18.84 43.90 14.14
C SER A 105 19.26 44.27 12.71
N ALA A 106 18.46 45.12 12.06
CA ALA A 106 18.88 46.21 11.17
C ALA A 106 17.59 47.01 10.88
N ALA A 107 17.34 48.11 11.60
CA ALA A 107 17.77 49.48 11.28
C ALA A 107 17.03 50.05 10.07
#